data_AF-A0A8K0CTP0-F1
#
_entry.id   AF-A0A8K0CTP0-F1
#
_cell.length_a   1.000
_cell.length_b   1.000
_cell.length_c   1.000
_cell.angle_alpha   90.00
_cell.angle_beta   90.00
_cell.angle_gamma   90.00
#
_symmetry.space_group_name_H-M   'P 1'
#
loop_
_entity.id
_entity.type
_entity.pdbx_description
1 polymer ?
#
loop_
_entity_poly.entity_id
_entity_poly.type
_entity_poly.pdbx_seq_one_letter_code
_entity_poly.pdbx_strand_id
1 'polypeptide(L)'
;YNPETLTFSLKLEFDALPFYNKYEISGRLLHIPVEGKGFISGTFLGPINATIRIEGELVEVDDVEYYNTTDIKVTESIKDLEATAEGLFEGDEEL
;
A
#
# COMPACT_ATOMS: atom_id res chain seq x y z
N TYR A 1 7.56 -20.55 17.59
CA TYR A 1 7.88 -19.46 18.52
C TYR A 1 9.39 -19.32 18.51
N ASN A 2 9.91 -18.29 17.84
CA ASN A 2 11.34 -17.96 17.86
C ASN A 2 11.51 -16.77 18.82
N PRO A 3 12.22 -16.94 19.95
CA PRO A 3 12.37 -15.89 20.96
C PRO A 3 13.17 -14.67 20.48
N GLU A 4 13.85 -14.76 19.33
CA GLU A 4 14.65 -13.67 18.74
C GLU A 4 13.87 -12.81 17.74
N THR A 5 12.64 -13.21 17.39
CA THR A 5 11.78 -12.42 16.51
C THR A 5 11.09 -11.31 17.31
N LEU A 6 11.41 -10.06 17.00
CA LEU A 6 10.71 -8.89 17.51
C LEU A 6 9.54 -8.57 16.58
N THR A 7 8.36 -8.39 17.19
CA THR A 7 7.17 -7.95 16.50
C THR A 7 6.77 -6.56 16.97
N PHE A 8 6.68 -5.62 16.03
CA PHE A 8 6.08 -4.31 16.24
C PHE A 8 4.69 -4.28 15.61
N SER A 9 3.71 -3.73 16.33
CA SER A 9 2.34 -3.57 15.84
C SER A 9 1.89 -2.14 16.03
N LEU A 10 1.46 -1.52 14.94
CA LEU A 10 0.99 -0.15 14.89
C LEU A 10 -0.46 -0.15 14.38
N LYS A 11 -1.35 0.49 15.15
CA LYS A 11 -2.73 0.76 14.72
C LYS A 11 -2.85 2.23 14.34
N LEU A 12 -3.40 2.47 13.17
CA LEU A 12 -3.61 3.81 12.61
C LEU A 12 -5.08 3.97 12.26
N GLU A 13 -5.61 5.14 12.59
CA GLU A 13 -6.98 5.54 12.29
C GLU A 13 -6.95 6.88 11.56
N PHE A 14 -7.60 6.96 10.40
CA PHE A 14 -7.70 8.17 9.60
C PHE A 14 -9.13 8.33 9.09
N ASP A 15 -9.61 9.57 8.97
CA ASP A 15 -10.90 9.86 8.32
C ASP A 15 -10.78 10.01 6.81
N ALA A 16 -9.60 10.42 6.34
CA ALA A 16 -9.27 10.57 4.94
C ALA A 16 -7.76 10.40 4.71
N LEU A 17 -7.38 9.72 3.62
CA LEU A 17 -5.99 9.55 3.23
C LEU A 17 -5.82 9.89 1.74
N PRO A 18 -5.36 11.11 1.41
CA PRO A 18 -5.10 11.49 0.03
C PRO A 18 -3.82 10.84 -0.49
N PHE A 19 -3.79 10.54 -1.78
CA PHE A 19 -2.61 10.02 -2.46
C PHE A 19 -2.46 10.64 -3.86
N TYR A 20 -1.21 10.70 -4.31
CA TYR A 20 -0.82 11.11 -5.65
C TYR A 20 0.42 10.33 -6.05
N ASN A 21 0.31 9.46 -7.06
CA ASN A 21 1.37 8.54 -7.45
C ASN A 21 1.45 8.38 -8.96
N LYS A 22 2.62 7.96 -9.45
CA LYS A 22 2.76 7.43 -10.81
C LYS A 22 2.25 6.00 -10.84
N TYR A 23 1.58 5.62 -11.92
CA TYR A 23 1.13 4.24 -12.14
C TYR A 23 1.50 3.76 -13.55
N GLU A 24 1.67 2.45 -13.66
CA GLU A 24 1.74 1.71 -14.91
C GLU A 24 1.00 0.39 -14.66
N ILE A 25 -0.11 0.19 -15.38
CA ILE A 25 -0.96 -0.99 -15.25
C ILE A 25 -1.06 -1.63 -16.64
N SER A 26 -0.88 -2.94 -16.67
CA SER A 26 -1.13 -3.79 -17.83
C SER A 26 -1.75 -5.07 -17.32
N GLY A 27 -3.07 -5.20 -17.41
CA GLY A 27 -3.77 -6.33 -16.83
C GLY A 27 -5.28 -6.31 -17.03
N ARG A 28 -6.00 -6.86 -16.06
CA ARG A 28 -7.47 -6.89 -16.07
C ARG A 28 -8.00 -6.40 -14.73
N LEU A 29 -8.89 -5.42 -14.79
CA LEU A 29 -9.74 -5.07 -13.66
C LEU A 29 -11.01 -5.92 -13.78
N LEU A 30 -11.13 -6.94 -12.91
CA LEU A 30 -12.15 -7.98 -13.03
C LEU A 30 -12.09 -8.67 -14.41
N HIS A 31 -13.05 -8.38 -15.29
CA HIS A 31 -13.12 -8.93 -16.65
C HIS A 31 -12.72 -7.91 -17.73
N ILE A 32 -12.46 -6.66 -17.36
CA ILE A 32 -12.13 -5.58 -18.28
C ILE A 32 -10.61 -5.52 -18.42
N PRO A 33 -10.04 -5.69 -19.62
CA PRO A 33 -8.62 -5.42 -19.83
C PRO A 33 -8.35 -3.93 -19.58
N VAL A 34 -7.37 -3.63 -18.75
CA VAL A 34 -6.99 -2.25 -18.41
C VAL A 34 -5.50 -2.10 -18.67
N GLU A 35 -5.17 -1.16 -19.53
CA GLU A 35 -3.81 -0.76 -19.84
C GLU A 35 -3.72 0.76 -19.71
N GLY A 36 -2.66 1.26 -19.09
CA GLY A 36 -2.49 2.69 -18.90
C GLY A 36 -1.25 3.03 -18.12
N LYS A 37 -0.76 4.25 -18.32
CA LYS A 37 0.37 4.81 -17.59
C LYS A 37 0.18 6.30 -17.42
N GLY A 38 0.52 6.81 -16.24
CA GLY A 38 0.33 8.22 -15.95
C GLY A 38 0.37 8.50 -14.46
N PHE A 39 -0.40 9.50 -14.04
CA PHE A 39 -0.60 9.81 -12.63
C PHE A 39 -1.98 9.36 -12.18
N ILE A 40 -2.03 8.80 -10.98
CA ILE A 40 -3.26 8.50 -10.27
C ILE A 40 -3.31 9.36 -9.01
N SER A 41 -4.46 9.98 -8.79
CA SER A 41 -4.74 10.78 -7.60
C SER A 41 -6.05 10.30 -7.00
N GLY A 42 -6.18 10.43 -5.69
CA GLY A 42 -7.42 10.04 -5.04
C GLY A 42 -7.38 10.23 -3.54
N THR A 43 -8.49 9.92 -2.90
CA THR A 43 -8.63 9.95 -1.45
C THR A 43 -9.39 8.71 -1.00
N PHE A 44 -8.79 7.96 -0.08
CA PHE A 44 -9.53 6.97 0.70
C PHE A 44 -10.38 7.71 1.73
N LEU A 45 -11.66 7.36 1.85
CA LEU A 45 -12.64 8.07 2.70
C LEU A 45 -13.27 7.15 3.75
N GLY A 46 -13.62 7.74 4.90
CA GLY A 46 -14.31 7.08 6.01
C GLY A 46 -13.33 6.59 7.08
N PRO A 47 -13.80 5.89 8.14
CA PRO A 47 -12.89 5.43 9.18
C PRO A 47 -11.96 4.36 8.58
N ILE A 48 -10.77 4.78 8.18
CA ILE A 48 -9.70 3.93 7.69
C ILE A 48 -9.00 3.38 8.91
N ASN A 49 -9.12 2.07 9.09
CA ASN A 49 -8.44 1.36 10.17
C ASN A 49 -7.34 0.53 9.55
N ALA A 50 -6.09 0.86 9.84
CA ALA A 50 -4.93 0.10 9.36
C ALA A 50 -4.16 -0.47 10.54
N THR A 51 -3.85 -1.77 10.48
CA THR A 51 -2.91 -2.42 11.38
C THR A 51 -1.68 -2.81 10.58
N ILE A 52 -0.52 -2.28 10.98
CA ILE A 52 0.77 -2.63 10.41
C ILE A 52 1.48 -3.49 11.44
N ARG A 53 1.81 -4.73 11.05
CA ARG A 53 2.61 -5.66 11.82
C ARG A 53 3.95 -5.83 11.12
N ILE A 54 5.02 -5.51 11.81
CA ILE A 54 6.39 -5.65 11.34
C ILE A 54 7.03 -6.74 12.18
N GLU A 55 7.60 -7.75 11.52
CA GLU A 55 8.40 -8.78 12.16
C GLU A 55 9.84 -8.67 11.66
N GLY A 56 10.76 -9.00 12.54
CA GLY A 56 12.18 -8.87 12.27
C GLY A 56 13.02 -9.38 13.42
N GLU A 57 14.33 -9.27 13.24
CA GLU A 57 15.34 -9.75 14.17
C GLU A 57 16.44 -8.69 14.31
N LEU A 58 17.14 -8.69 15.44
CA LEU A 58 18.34 -7.85 15.60
C LEU A 58 19.50 -8.56 14.91
N VAL A 59 20.22 -7.84 14.06
CA VAL A 59 21.43 -8.33 13.38
C VAL A 59 22.58 -7.40 13.68
N GLU A 60 23.77 -7.95 13.87
CA GLU A 60 24.99 -7.20 14.06
C GLU A 60 25.76 -7.11 12.75
N VAL A 61 26.11 -5.90 12.32
CA VAL A 61 26.93 -5.63 11.13
C VAL A 61 28.01 -4.62 11.54
N ASP A 62 29.28 -5.00 11.41
CA ASP A 62 30.43 -4.16 11.77
C ASP A 62 30.37 -3.58 13.20
N ASP A 63 30.06 -4.45 14.18
CA ASP A 63 29.89 -4.11 15.61
C ASP A 63 28.74 -3.10 15.89
N VAL A 64 27.79 -2.97 14.96
CA VAL A 64 26.57 -2.14 15.11
C VAL A 64 25.33 -3.00 15.00
N GLU A 65 24.41 -2.85 15.95
CA GLU A 65 23.12 -3.56 15.96
C GLU A 65 22.09 -2.84 15.07
N TYR A 66 21.47 -3.60 14.16
CA TYR A 66 20.42 -3.15 13.26
C TYR A 66 19.15 -3.98 13.46
N TYR A 67 18.00 -3.38 13.19
CA TYR A 67 16.75 -4.13 13.07
C TYR A 67 16.55 -4.59 11.62
N ASN A 68 16.71 -5.90 11.39
CA ASN A 68 16.46 -6.53 10.11
C ASN A 68 14.97 -6.88 10.00
N THR A 69 14.25 -6.18 9.14
CA THR A 69 12.83 -6.46 8.89
C THR A 69 12.67 -7.67 7.98
N THR A 70 11.99 -8.72 8.46
CA THR A 70 11.80 -9.97 7.73
C THR A 70 10.41 -10.11 7.14
N ASP A 71 9.39 -9.50 7.78
CA ASP A 71 8.02 -9.49 7.27
C ASP A 71 7.31 -8.18 7.61
N ILE A 72 6.47 -7.71 6.68
CA ILE A 72 5.57 -6.58 6.90
C ILE A 72 4.19 -7.01 6.44
N LYS A 73 3.25 -7.07 7.38
CA LYS A 73 1.85 -7.33 7.11
C LYS A 73 1.03 -6.08 7.40
N VAL A 74 0.35 -5.59 6.36
CA VAL A 74 -0.64 -4.53 6.48
C VAL A 74 -2.03 -5.16 6.42
N THR A 75 -2.95 -4.68 7.25
CA THR A 75 -4.36 -5.07 7.20
C THR A 75 -5.20 -3.82 7.38
N GLU A 76 -5.98 -3.52 6.35
CA GLU A 76 -6.75 -2.29 6.23
C GLU A 76 -8.24 -2.56 6.05
N SER A 77 -9.05 -1.66 6.60
CA SER A 77 -10.48 -1.55 6.32
C SER A 77 -10.75 -0.15 5.82
N ILE A 78 -11.26 -0.05 4.59
CA ILE A 78 -11.53 1.21 3.89
C ILE A 78 -13.00 1.19 3.49
N LYS A 79 -13.71 2.28 3.74
CA LYS A 79 -15.13 2.40 3.38
C LYS A 79 -15.30 2.76 1.91
N ASP A 80 -14.59 3.78 1.45
CA ASP A 80 -14.75 4.31 0.10
C ASP A 80 -13.40 4.80 -0.49
N LEU A 81 -13.35 4.87 -1.82
CA LEU A 81 -12.22 5.36 -2.59
C LEU A 81 -12.73 6.19 -3.75
N GLU A 82 -12.36 7.47 -3.76
CA GLU A 82 -12.50 8.32 -4.92
C GLU A 82 -11.13 8.45 -5.60
N ALA A 83 -11.02 8.04 -6.86
CA ALA A 83 -9.76 8.08 -7.60
C ALA A 83 -9.96 8.54 -9.04
N THR A 84 -8.95 9.20 -9.58
CA THR A 84 -8.84 9.60 -10.98
C THR A 84 -7.47 9.17 -11.49
N ALA A 85 -7.46 8.48 -12.62
CA ALA A 85 -6.26 8.02 -13.29
C ALA A 85 -6.18 8.64 -14.69
N GLU A 86 -5.03 9.27 -14.99
CA GLU A 86 -4.76 9.84 -16.30
C GLU A 86 -4.14 8.79 -17.22
N GLY A 87 -4.48 8.79 -18.51
CA GLY A 87 -3.82 7.92 -19.50
C GLY A 87 -4.21 6.45 -19.42
N LEU A 88 -5.40 6.15 -18.88
CA LEU A 88 -6.05 4.85 -19.07
C LEU A 88 -6.45 4.70 -20.54
N PHE A 89 -6.39 3.47 -21.06
CA PHE A 89 -6.80 3.11 -22.42
C PHE A 89 -6.12 3.96 -23.51
N GLU A 90 -4.86 4.34 -23.30
CA GLU A 90 -4.12 5.25 -24.19
C GLU A 90 -4.79 6.63 -24.37
N GLY A 91 -5.71 7.01 -23.48
CA GLY A 91 -6.47 8.26 -23.55
C GLY A 91 -7.77 8.16 -24.37
N ASP A 92 -8.26 6.95 -24.64
CA ASP A 92 -9.58 6.74 -25.25
C ASP A 92 -10.70 7.13 -24.27
N GLU A 93 -11.45 8.19 -24.57
CA GLU A 93 -12.54 8.71 -23.73
C GLU A 93 -13.83 7.89 -23.83
N GLU A 94 -13.94 6.96 -24.79
CA GLU A 94 -15.11 6.06 -24.90
C GLU A 94 -15.02 4.85 -23.94
N LEU A 95 -13.87 4.62 -23.28
CA LEU A 95 -13.59 3.48 -22.41
C LEU A 95 -13.30 3.84 -20.95
#